data_AF-A0A2T7M272-F1
#
_entry.id   AF-A0A2T7M272-F1
#
_cell.length_a   1.000
_cell.length_b   1.000
_cell.length_c   1.000
_cell.angle_alpha   90.00
_cell.angle_beta   90.00
_cell.angle_gamma   90.00
#
_symmetry.space_group_name_H-M   'P 1'
#
loop_
_entity.id
_entity.type
_entity.pdbx_description
1 polymer ?
#
loop_
_entity_poly.entity_id
_entity_poly.type
_entity_poly.pdbx_seq_one_letter_code
_entity_poly.pdbx_strand_id
1 'polypeptide(L)'
;MRRVAHDSSAIATSSVRLEGGPNGLTGTVELTELDEVIFSDEKIKIRYGNGYEHYETVRPTQSGTDSGEGSEYTTFRWVARTKIAE
;
A
#
# COMPACT_ATOMS: atom_id res chain seq x y z
N MET A 1 -15.01 -11.18 12.19
CA MET A 1 -13.88 -12.01 11.74
C MET A 1 -13.20 -11.28 10.59
N ARG A 2 -12.02 -10.68 10.80
CA ARG A 2 -11.23 -10.04 9.73
C ARG A 2 -10.58 -11.15 8.91
N ARG A 3 -10.76 -11.14 7.58
CA ARG A 3 -10.13 -12.12 6.67
C ARG A 3 -8.91 -11.47 6.03
N VAL A 4 -7.74 -11.77 6.58
CA VAL A 4 -6.47 -11.51 5.90
C VAL A 4 -6.23 -12.71 4.97
N ALA A 5 -6.51 -12.54 3.67
CA ALA A 5 -6.17 -13.55 2.68
C ALA A 5 -4.65 -13.50 2.47
N HIS A 6 -3.95 -14.45 3.08
CA HIS A 6 -2.51 -14.60 2.97
C HIS A 6 -2.13 -15.22 1.63
N ASP A 7 -1.41 -14.45 0.82
CA ASP A 7 -0.29 -14.99 0.06
C ASP A 7 0.88 -14.03 0.31
N SER A 8 2.01 -14.54 0.83
CA SER A 8 3.20 -13.83 1.38
C SER A 8 3.09 -13.21 2.81
N SER A 9 3.15 -14.07 3.84
CA SER A 9 2.96 -13.73 5.26
C SER A 9 4.07 -12.94 6.00
N ALA A 10 4.89 -12.13 5.33
CA ALA A 10 6.04 -11.46 6.00
C ALA A 10 5.95 -9.93 6.11
N ILE A 11 5.05 -9.26 5.37
CA ILE A 11 5.03 -7.77 5.30
C ILE A 11 3.81 -7.18 6.03
N ALA A 12 2.92 -8.03 6.54
CA ALA A 12 1.69 -7.62 7.27
C ALA A 12 1.94 -6.85 8.58
N THR A 13 3.19 -6.56 8.94
CA THR A 13 3.60 -5.71 10.08
C THR A 13 4.16 -4.35 9.66
N SER A 14 4.15 -4.01 8.38
CA SER A 14 4.92 -2.86 7.86
C SER A 14 4.00 -1.68 7.60
N SER A 15 4.24 -0.57 8.28
CA SER A 15 3.72 0.72 7.85
C SER A 15 4.28 1.03 6.46
N VAL A 16 3.48 1.62 5.59
CA VAL A 16 3.88 2.01 4.23
C VAL A 16 3.56 3.47 4.00
N ARG A 17 4.25 4.11 3.06
CA ARG A 17 3.91 5.46 2.62
C ARG A 17 3.04 5.40 1.38
N LEU A 18 1.83 5.94 1.44
CA LEU A 18 0.89 6.03 0.33
C LEU A 18 0.86 7.44 -0.26
N GLU A 19 1.10 7.56 -1.56
CA GLU A 19 1.04 8.82 -2.29
C GLU A 19 -0.23 8.91 -3.16
N GLY A 20 -0.99 9.99 -3.02
CA GLY A 20 -2.24 10.19 -3.76
C GLY A 20 -3.39 9.33 -3.24
N GLY A 21 -4.43 9.17 -4.07
CA GLY A 21 -5.63 8.43 -3.69
C GLY A 21 -6.55 9.20 -2.73
N PRO A 22 -7.44 8.50 -2.01
CA PRO A 22 -8.34 9.11 -1.04
C PRO A 22 -7.59 9.73 0.15
N ASN A 23 -8.08 10.85 0.68
CA ASN A 23 -7.47 11.56 1.82
C ASN A 23 -7.26 10.68 3.07
N GLY A 24 -8.06 9.63 3.27
CA GLY A 24 -7.90 8.68 4.38
C GLY A 24 -6.83 7.61 4.17
N LEU A 25 -6.24 7.53 2.97
CA LEU A 25 -5.24 6.54 2.58
C LEU A 25 -4.03 7.22 1.91
N THR A 26 -3.60 8.36 2.45
CA THR A 26 -2.41 9.07 2.00
C THR A 26 -1.51 9.39 3.19
N GLY A 27 -0.19 9.41 2.98
CA GLY A 27 0.81 9.53 4.04
C GLY A 27 1.27 8.16 4.57
N THR A 28 1.77 8.12 5.80
CA THR A 28 2.17 6.86 6.44
C THR A 28 0.94 6.13 6.95
N VAL A 29 0.73 4.90 6.49
CA VAL A 29 -0.44 4.09 6.81
C VAL A 29 0.00 2.74 7.37
N GLU A 30 -0.59 2.35 8.50
CA GLU A 30 -0.41 1.02 9.09
C GLU A 30 -1.36 0.02 8.42
N LEU A 31 -0.80 -0.93 7.68
CA LEU A 31 -1.60 -1.92 6.95
C LEU A 31 -2.42 -2.83 7.87
N THR A 32 -2.01 -2.97 9.13
CA THR A 32 -2.67 -3.74 10.21
C THR A 32 -3.99 -3.12 10.67
N GLU A 33 -4.15 -1.80 10.53
CA GLU A 33 -5.36 -1.09 10.97
C GLU A 33 -6.50 -1.21 9.94
N LEU A 34 -6.17 -1.52 8.69
CA LEU A 34 -7.09 -1.59 7.57
C LEU A 34 -7.91 -2.89 7.57
N ASP A 35 -9.14 -2.82 7.05
CA ASP A 35 -10.09 -3.92 7.12
C ASP A 35 -9.73 -5.10 6.20
N GLU A 36 -9.28 -4.79 4.98
CA GLU A 36 -8.86 -5.78 4.00
C GLU A 36 -7.79 -5.16 3.09
N VAL A 37 -6.64 -5.84 3.05
CA VAL A 37 -5.46 -5.46 2.28
C VAL A 37 -4.96 -6.68 1.53
N ILE A 38 -4.71 -6.53 0.23
CA ILE A 38 -4.01 -7.51 -0.60
C ILE A 38 -2.72 -6.83 -1.03
N PHE A 39 -1.57 -7.40 -0.68
CA PHE A 39 -0.28 -6.78 -0.94
C PHE A 39 0.69 -7.75 -1.64
N SER A 40 1.64 -7.16 -2.36
CA SER A 40 2.84 -7.78 -2.89
C SER A 40 3.96 -6.74 -2.94
N ASP A 41 5.18 -7.16 -3.30
CA ASP A 41 6.34 -6.25 -3.43
C ASP A 41 6.14 -5.13 -4.46
N GLU A 42 5.20 -5.30 -5.39
CA GLU A 42 4.94 -4.36 -6.49
C GLU A 42 3.62 -3.60 -6.34
N LYS A 43 2.64 -4.15 -5.61
CA LYS A 43 1.27 -3.62 -5.59
C LYS A 43 0.62 -3.75 -4.23
N ILE A 44 -0.21 -2.77 -3.88
CA ILE A 44 -1.14 -2.86 -2.75
C ILE A 44 -2.55 -2.57 -3.25
N LYS A 45 -3.51 -3.38 -2.79
CA LYS A 45 -4.94 -3.14 -2.94
C LYS A 45 -5.55 -2.99 -1.55
N ILE A 46 -6.21 -1.86 -1.31
CA ILE A 46 -6.82 -1.54 -0.02
C ILE A 46 -8.32 -1.43 -0.20
N ARG A 47 -9.09 -2.15 0.61
CA ARG A 47 -10.55 -1.97 0.69
C ARG A 47 -10.87 -0.57 1.23
N TYR A 48 -11.62 0.22 0.45
CA TYR A 48 -12.02 1.57 0.86
C TYR A 48 -13.39 1.93 0.29
N GLY A 49 -14.33 2.29 1.18
CA GLY A 49 -15.72 2.51 0.83
C GLY A 49 -16.32 1.28 0.11
N ASN A 50 -16.97 1.51 -1.03
CA ASN A 50 -17.57 0.43 -1.84
C ASN A 50 -16.61 -0.16 -2.90
N GLY A 51 -15.29 -0.02 -2.73
CA GLY A 51 -14.33 -0.46 -3.75
C GLY A 51 -12.98 -0.88 -3.19
N TYR A 52 -12.00 -0.95 -4.08
CA TYR A 52 -10.59 -1.10 -3.77
C TYR A 52 -9.81 0.05 -4.39
N GLU A 53 -8.88 0.57 -3.62
CA GLU A 53 -7.86 1.51 -4.07
C GLU A 53 -6.60 0.73 -4.42
N HIS A 54 -6.02 0.99 -5.58
CA HIS A 54 -4.86 0.29 -6.11
C HIS A 54 -3.66 1.23 -6.07
N TYR A 55 -2.57 0.71 -5.53
CA TYR A 55 -1.29 1.40 -5.45
C TYR A 55 -0.19 0.52 -6.02
N GLU A 56 0.84 1.14 -6.60
CA GLU A 56 2.02 0.46 -7.12
C GLU A 56 3.29 1.00 -6.48
N THR A 57 4.27 0.14 -6.25
CA THR A 57 5.53 0.48 -5.58
C THR A 57 6.29 1.53 -6.38
N VAL A 58 6.66 2.62 -5.74
CA VAL A 58 7.65 3.56 -6.28
C VAL A 58 9.01 2.93 -6.06
N ARG A 59 9.46 2.11 -7.02
CA ARG A 59 10.81 1.54 -6.95
C ARG A 59 11.81 2.70 -6.91
N PRO A 60 12.72 2.75 -5.93
CA PRO A 60 13.87 3.63 -6.06
C PRO A 60 14.62 3.16 -7.30
N THR A 61 14.78 4.06 -8.28
CA THR A 61 15.69 3.81 -9.40
C THR A 61 17.05 3.51 -8.80
N GLN A 62 17.51 2.25 -8.88
CA GLN A 62 18.85 1.84 -8.50
C GLN A 62 19.86 2.53 -9.43
N SER A 63 20.10 3.81 -9.22
CA SER A 63 21.02 4.63 -10.00
C SER A 63 21.39 5.83 -9.15
N GLY A 64 22.45 5.66 -8.37
CA GLY A 64 23.04 6.75 -7.62
C GLY A 64 23.11 6.44 -6.14
N THR A 65 24.35 6.35 -5.66
CA THR A 65 24.76 6.45 -4.28
C THR A 65 24.08 7.64 -3.60
N ASP A 66 22.90 7.46 -3.00
CA ASP A 66 22.27 8.51 -2.22
C ASP A 66 22.39 8.16 -0.74
N SER A 67 23.34 8.84 -0.11
CA SER A 67 23.54 8.89 1.35
C SER A 67 22.57 9.91 1.94
N GLY A 68 21.28 9.73 1.70
CA GLY A 68 20.21 10.49 2.32
C GLY A 68 19.29 9.51 3.03
N GLU A 69 18.98 9.76 4.30
CA GLU A 69 18.05 9.00 5.16
C GLU A 69 16.90 8.41 4.34
N GLY A 70 17.10 7.17 3.89
CA GLY A 70 16.16 6.50 3.01
C GLY A 70 14.92 6.22 3.82
N SER A 71 13.79 6.85 3.43
CA SER A 71 12.46 6.62 3.98
C SER A 71 12.34 5.17 4.46
N GLU A 72 12.27 5.00 5.78
CA GLU A 72 12.17 3.71 6.47
C GLU A 72 10.95 2.87 6.01
N TYR A 73 10.06 3.50 5.23
CA TYR A 73 8.86 2.91 4.65
C TYR A 73 8.95 2.77 3.13
N THR A 74 8.54 1.60 2.62
CA THR A 74 8.25 1.39 1.20
C THR A 74 7.14 2.34 0.76
N THR A 75 7.38 3.08 -0.32
CA THR A 75 6.42 4.04 -0.86
C THR A 75 5.62 3.43 -2.01
N PHE A 76 4.30 3.59 -1.98
CA PHE A 76 3.38 3.17 -3.02
C PHE A 76 2.55 4.36 -3.52
N ARG A 77 2.37 4.47 -4.83
CA ARG A 77 1.59 5.54 -5.46
C ARG A 77 0.26 5.02 -5.95
N TRP A 78 -0.80 5.77 -5.67
CA TRP A 78 -2.14 5.46 -6.15
C TRP A 78 -2.21 5.50 -7.67
N VAL A 79 -2.80 4.47 -8.27
CA VAL A 79 -2.93 4.34 -9.73
C VAL A 79 -4.37 4.27 -10.19
N ALA A 80 -5.27 3.66 -9.41
CA ALA A 80 -6.63 3.41 -9.84
C ALA A 80 -7.56 3.05 -8.69
N ARG A 81 -8.87 3.07 -8.99
CA ARG A 81 -9.94 2.59 -8.13
C ARG A 81 -10.85 1.62 -8.87
N THR A 82 -11.24 0.53 -8.22
CA THR A 82 -12.26 -0.39 -8.72
C THR A 82 -13.46 -0.44 -7.77
N LYS A 83 -14.68 -0.30 -8.28
CA LYS A 83 -15.91 -0.48 -7.48
C LYS A 83 -16.27 -1.96 -7.38
N ILE A 84 -16.76 -2.40 -6.22
CA ILE A 84 -17.48 -3.67 -6.12
C ILE A 84 -18.92 -3.39 -6.56
N ALA A 85 -19.39 -4.13 -7.57
CA ALA A 85 -20.79 -4.05 -7.99
C ALA A 85 -21.71 -4.56 -6.88
N GLU A 86 -22.84 -3.89 -6.70
CA GLU A 86 -23.89 -4.28 -5.74
C GLU A 86 -24.69 -5.49 -6.23
#